data_AF-A0A9D7HPP3-F1
#
_entry.id   AF-A0A9D7HPP3-F1
#
_cell.length_a   1.000
_cell.length_b   1.000
_cell.length_c   1.000
_cell.angle_alpha   90.00
_cell.angle_beta   90.00
_cell.angle_gamma   90.00
#
_symmetry.space_group_name_H-M   'P 1'
#
loop_
_entity.id
_entity.type
_entity.pdbx_description
1 polymer ?
#
loop_
_entity_poly.entity_id
_entity_poly.type
_entity_poly.pdbx_seq_one_letter_code
_entity_poly.pdbx_strand_id
1 'polypeptide(L)'
;MTVDGIAVQAGESILKFDSAGTCQWAAALPPYTEGGSFYFSPVEDGIYLTGRAAVGFSGPLVLDTVSVDVSTKKFVVSKYNYDGHALWGKSHGENMIQGVGVYASSANASGALIVGRLER
;
A
#
# COMPACT_ATOMS: atom_id res chain seq x y z
N MET A 1 -7.27 11.18 -14.31
CA MET A 1 -7.88 10.33 -15.37
C MET A 1 -9.21 9.79 -14.85
N THR A 2 -10.01 9.11 -15.66
CA THR A 2 -11.26 8.47 -15.18
C THR A 2 -11.32 7.01 -15.58
N VAL A 3 -11.98 6.20 -14.75
CA VAL A 3 -12.35 4.80 -15.03
C VAL A 3 -13.83 4.67 -14.73
N ASP A 4 -14.65 4.31 -15.72
CA ASP A 4 -16.12 4.26 -15.63
C ASP A 4 -16.75 5.53 -15.03
N GLY A 5 -16.19 6.69 -15.36
CA GLY A 5 -16.65 8.00 -14.84
C GLY A 5 -16.15 8.36 -13.44
N ILE A 6 -15.46 7.45 -12.74
CA ILE A 6 -14.84 7.71 -11.43
C ILE A 6 -13.47 8.37 -11.63
N ALA A 7 -13.22 9.47 -10.91
CA ALA A 7 -11.94 10.16 -10.95
C ALA A 7 -10.83 9.32 -10.28
N VAL A 8 -9.75 9.12 -11.00
CA VAL A 8 -8.55 8.43 -10.52
C VAL A 8 -7.38 9.41 -10.58
N GLN A 9 -6.70 9.58 -9.44
CA GLN A 9 -5.53 10.44 -9.32
C GLN A 9 -4.35 9.84 -10.08
N ALA A 10 -3.45 10.70 -10.55
CA ALA A 10 -2.19 10.24 -11.14
C ALA A 10 -1.29 9.65 -10.04
N GLY A 11 -0.66 8.51 -10.32
CA GLY A 11 0.11 7.74 -9.34
C GLY A 11 -0.55 6.39 -9.04
N GLU A 12 -0.17 5.78 -7.93
CA GLU A 12 -0.70 4.48 -7.52
C GLU A 12 -2.08 4.63 -6.87
N SER A 13 -2.98 3.71 -7.16
CA SER A 13 -4.37 3.77 -6.72
C SER A 13 -4.91 2.36 -6.45
N ILE A 14 -5.86 2.26 -5.52
CA ILE A 14 -6.69 1.07 -5.34
C ILE A 14 -8.03 1.37 -6.01
N LEU A 15 -8.51 0.42 -6.82
CA LEU A 15 -9.82 0.47 -7.45
C LEU A 15 -10.61 -0.77 -7.04
N LYS A 16 -11.90 -0.60 -6.76
CA LYS A 16 -12.85 -1.71 -6.58
C LYS A 16 -13.74 -1.82 -7.80
N PHE A 17 -13.90 -3.03 -8.30
CA PHE A 17 -14.81 -3.37 -9.37
C PHE A 17 -15.87 -4.35 -8.85
N ASP A 18 -17.06 -4.31 -9.44
CA ASP A 18 -18.05 -5.36 -9.25
C ASP A 18 -17.75 -6.60 -10.11
N SER A 19 -18.58 -7.64 -9.98
CA SER A 19 -18.45 -8.88 -10.75
C SER A 19 -18.72 -8.71 -12.25
N ALA A 20 -19.30 -7.59 -12.67
CA ALA A 20 -19.49 -7.24 -14.08
C ALA A 20 -18.31 -6.42 -14.64
N GLY A 21 -17.33 -6.07 -13.80
CA GLY A 21 -16.16 -5.29 -14.17
C GLY A 21 -16.39 -3.78 -14.17
N THR A 22 -17.46 -3.28 -13.55
CA THR A 22 -17.71 -1.84 -13.41
C THR A 22 -17.02 -1.30 -12.17
N CYS A 23 -16.27 -0.21 -12.31
CA CYS A 23 -15.61 0.46 -11.19
C CYS A 23 -16.65 1.04 -10.22
N GLN A 24 -16.52 0.70 -8.94
CA GLN A 24 -17.40 1.14 -7.86
C GLN A 24 -16.81 2.31 -7.07
N TRP A 25 -15.48 2.31 -6.87
CA TRP A 25 -14.75 3.41 -6.25
C TRP A 25 -13.26 3.34 -6.61
N ALA A 26 -12.58 4.47 -6.44
CA ALA A 26 -11.13 4.58 -6.54
C ALA A 26 -10.57 5.44 -5.41
N ALA A 27 -9.44 5.03 -4.84
CA ALA A 27 -8.71 5.78 -3.85
C ALA A 27 -7.25 5.91 -4.28
N ALA A 28 -6.73 7.12 -4.19
CA ALA A 28 -5.31 7.35 -4.38
C ALA A 28 -4.55 6.72 -3.22
N LEU A 29 -3.49 5.99 -3.53
CA LEU A 29 -2.46 5.74 -2.53
C LEU A 29 -1.59 7.00 -2.49
N PRO A 30 -1.11 7.41 -1.30
CA PRO A 30 -0.11 8.47 -1.22
C PRO A 30 1.09 8.15 -2.13
N PRO A 31 1.92 9.12 -2.50
CA PRO A 31 3.12 8.84 -3.29
C PRO A 31 4.06 7.94 -2.49
N TYR A 32 4.01 6.64 -2.78
CA TYR A 32 4.77 5.65 -2.05
C TYR A 32 6.19 5.57 -2.59
N THR A 33 6.49 5.77 -3.87
CA THR A 33 7.91 5.82 -4.28
C THR A 33 8.15 6.53 -5.60
N GLU A 34 9.30 7.20 -5.70
CA GLU A 34 10.04 7.22 -6.97
C GLU A 34 10.73 5.85 -7.13
N GLY A 35 10.23 5.02 -8.05
CA GLY A 35 10.91 3.81 -8.55
C GLY A 35 10.68 2.49 -7.80
N GLY A 36 9.65 2.37 -6.96
CA GLY A 36 9.31 1.12 -6.25
C GLY A 36 8.01 0.48 -6.76
N SER A 37 7.94 -0.84 -6.70
CA SER A 37 6.71 -1.62 -6.91
C SER A 37 6.04 -1.89 -5.58
N PHE A 38 4.71 -1.74 -5.52
CA PHE A 38 3.93 -2.29 -4.43
C PHE A 38 3.81 -3.80 -4.56
N TYR A 39 3.75 -4.48 -3.41
CA TYR A 39 3.37 -5.87 -3.36
C TYR A 39 2.10 -6.00 -2.53
N PHE A 40 1.16 -6.77 -3.05
CA PHE A 40 -0.06 -7.09 -2.34
C PHE A 40 -0.24 -8.59 -2.23
N SER A 41 -0.89 -9.00 -1.15
CA SER A 41 -1.35 -10.37 -0.95
C SER A 41 -2.83 -10.35 -0.60
N PRO A 42 -3.70 -10.94 -1.44
CA PRO A 42 -5.11 -11.06 -1.12
C PRO A 42 -5.32 -12.07 0.01
N VAL A 43 -6.35 -11.81 0.81
CA VAL A 43 -6.89 -12.70 1.83
C VAL A 43 -8.41 -12.63 1.81
N GLU A 44 -9.07 -13.57 2.47
CA GLU A 44 -10.54 -13.68 2.45
C GLU A 44 -11.27 -12.39 2.83
N ASP A 45 -10.70 -11.57 3.71
CA ASP A 45 -11.30 -10.32 4.21
C ASP A 45 -10.65 -9.05 3.66
N GLY A 46 -9.81 -9.15 2.62
CA GLY A 46 -9.25 -7.99 1.92
C GLY A 46 -7.84 -8.22 1.38
N ILE A 47 -6.96 -7.25 1.60
CA ILE A 47 -5.58 -7.29 1.10
C ILE A 47 -4.58 -6.82 2.14
N TYR A 48 -3.40 -7.42 2.12
CA TYR A 48 -2.20 -6.84 2.69
C TYR A 48 -1.48 -6.06 1.61
N LEU A 49 -1.10 -4.83 1.90
CA LEU A 49 -0.29 -3.98 1.03
C LEU A 49 1.06 -3.74 1.69
N THR A 50 2.12 -3.82 0.90
CA THR A 50 3.49 -3.58 1.36
C THR A 50 4.24 -2.70 0.39
N GLY A 51 5.10 -1.85 0.95
CA GLY A 51 5.90 -0.92 0.16
C GLY A 51 6.83 -0.09 1.03
N ARG A 52 7.49 0.89 0.43
CA ARG A 52 8.28 1.91 1.12
C ARG A 52 7.67 3.26 0.81
N ALA A 53 7.85 4.27 1.67
CA ALA A 53 7.50 5.65 1.34
C ALA A 53 8.54 6.34 0.43
N ALA A 54 8.11 7.43 -0.22
CA ALA A 54 8.91 8.11 -1.23
C ALA A 54 10.04 8.91 -0.59
N VAL A 55 11.12 9.11 -1.34
CA VAL A 55 12.21 9.99 -0.92
C VAL A 55 11.67 11.42 -0.83
N GLY A 56 11.96 12.13 0.26
CA GLY A 56 11.50 13.52 0.46
C GLY A 56 10.10 13.64 1.09
N PHE A 57 9.42 12.53 1.40
CA PHE A 57 8.20 12.56 2.17
C PHE A 57 8.51 12.91 3.64
N SER A 58 7.99 14.04 4.12
CA SER A 58 8.29 14.59 5.46
C SER A 58 7.14 14.45 6.47
N GLY A 59 5.99 13.94 6.04
CA GLY A 59 4.81 13.74 6.88
C GLY A 59 4.53 12.28 7.22
N PRO A 60 3.49 12.01 8.01
CA PRO A 60 2.96 10.66 8.11
C PRO A 60 2.26 10.27 6.81
N LEU A 61 2.37 9.00 6.47
CA LEU A 61 1.65 8.39 5.37
C LEU A 61 0.21 8.14 5.84
N VAL A 62 -0.76 8.74 5.14
CA VAL A 62 -2.18 8.58 5.48
C VAL A 62 -2.82 7.59 4.52
N LEU A 63 -3.28 6.47 5.07
CA LEU A 63 -3.92 5.35 4.40
C LEU A 63 -5.39 5.34 4.81
N ASP A 64 -6.26 5.93 3.97
CA ASP A 64 -7.65 6.21 4.37
C ASP A 64 -7.69 7.01 5.69
N THR A 65 -8.13 6.39 6.79
CA THR A 65 -8.19 7.01 8.13
C THR A 65 -6.98 6.66 9.01
N VAL A 66 -6.08 5.80 8.53
CA VAL A 66 -4.93 5.28 9.28
C VAL A 66 -3.68 6.11 8.97
N SER A 67 -3.02 6.62 10.00
CA SER A 67 -1.77 7.37 9.89
C SER A 67 -0.57 6.49 10.28
N VAL A 68 0.44 6.42 9.40
CA VAL A 68 1.66 5.63 9.60
C VAL A 68 2.87 6.56 9.51
N ASP A 69 3.75 6.55 10.52
CA ASP A 69 5.01 7.27 10.44
C ASP A 69 5.94 6.58 9.43
N VAL A 70 6.29 7.30 8.37
CA VAL A 70 7.22 6.83 7.34
C VAL A 70 8.43 7.75 7.20
N SER A 71 8.63 8.63 8.19
CA SER A 71 9.82 9.47 8.29
C SER A 71 11.08 8.60 8.14
N THR A 72 12.15 9.15 7.59
CA THR A 72 13.39 8.41 7.34
C THR A 72 13.28 7.23 6.37
N LYS A 73 12.28 7.18 5.46
CA LYS A 73 12.17 6.13 4.42
C LYS A 73 11.95 4.74 5.01
N LYS A 74 10.90 4.56 5.82
CA LYS A 74 10.55 3.26 6.41
C LYS A 74 9.86 2.34 5.41
N PHE A 75 9.97 1.04 5.68
CA PHE A 75 9.08 0.04 5.12
C PHE A 75 7.68 0.18 5.74
N VAL A 76 6.63 -0.14 4.98
CA VAL A 76 5.23 -0.06 5.41
C VAL A 76 4.50 -1.35 5.09
N VAL A 77 3.69 -1.80 6.04
CA VAL A 77 2.68 -2.84 5.87
C VAL A 77 1.33 -2.28 6.27
N SER A 78 0.31 -2.48 5.47
CA SER A 78 -1.07 -2.13 5.82
C SER A 78 -2.03 -3.25 5.44
N LYS A 79 -3.18 -3.29 6.13
CA LYS A 79 -4.29 -4.16 5.79
C LYS A 79 -5.47 -3.30 5.38
N TYR A 80 -6.09 -3.64 4.26
CA TYR A 80 -7.34 -3.06 3.79
C TYR A 80 -8.42 -4.15 3.76
N ASN A 81 -9.67 -3.77 3.99
CA ASN A 81 -10.81 -4.62 3.67
C ASN A 81 -11.18 -4.49 2.17
N TYR A 82 -12.08 -5.35 1.69
CA TYR A 82 -12.58 -5.30 0.30
C TYR A 82 -13.44 -4.08 -0.05
N ASP A 83 -13.81 -3.27 0.95
CA ASP A 83 -14.45 -1.98 0.72
C ASP A 83 -13.45 -0.84 0.52
N GLY A 84 -12.16 -1.10 0.67
CA GLY A 84 -11.10 -0.11 0.46
C GLY A 84 -10.69 0.65 1.70
N HIS A 85 -11.22 0.30 2.87
CA HIS A 85 -10.88 0.95 4.13
C HIS A 85 -9.64 0.32 4.73
N ALA A 86 -8.70 1.16 5.13
CA ALA A 86 -7.52 0.72 5.86
C ALA A 86 -7.94 0.31 7.28
N LEU A 87 -7.65 -0.94 7.65
CA LEU A 87 -7.93 -1.47 9.00
C LEU A 87 -6.79 -1.12 9.96
N TRP A 88 -5.55 -1.17 9.47
CA TRP A 88 -4.36 -0.76 10.21
C TRP A 88 -3.16 -0.59 9.26
N GLY A 89 -2.13 0.07 9.78
CA GLY A 89 -0.88 0.31 9.08
C GLY A 89 0.27 0.34 10.09
N LYS A 90 1.42 -0.18 9.67
CA LYS A 90 2.64 -0.26 10.48
C LYS A 90 3.83 0.10 9.61
N SER A 91 4.87 0.65 10.23
CA SER A 91 6.14 0.88 9.58
C SER A 91 7.30 0.29 10.36
N HIS A 92 8.41 0.03 9.66
CA HIS A 92 9.62 -0.52 10.26
C HIS A 92 10.89 -0.08 9.54
N GLY A 93 11.97 -0.03 10.31
CA GLY A 93 13.32 0.33 9.84
C GLY A 93 13.51 1.82 9.63
N GLU A 94 14.70 2.17 9.13
CA GLU A 94 15.12 3.53 8.83
C GLU A 94 16.04 3.48 7.60
N ASN A 95 16.03 4.53 6.79
CA ASN A 95 16.87 4.72 5.60
C ASN A 95 16.83 3.59 4.56
N MET A 96 15.68 2.90 4.40
CA MET A 96 15.55 1.81 3.42
C MET A 96 15.88 2.29 2.00
N ILE A 97 16.92 1.73 1.39
CA ILE A 97 17.44 2.13 0.07
C ILE A 97 16.56 1.65 -1.10
N GLN A 98 16.67 2.33 -2.26
CA GLN A 98 15.90 2.00 -3.48
C GLN A 98 16.28 0.62 -4.03
N GLY A 99 15.32 -0.09 -4.63
CA GLY A 99 15.52 -1.42 -5.25
C GLY A 99 15.62 -2.58 -4.26
N VAL A 100 15.55 -2.27 -2.96
CA VAL A 100 15.58 -3.23 -1.86
C VAL A 100 14.14 -3.34 -1.33
N GLY A 101 13.31 -4.04 -2.09
CA GLY A 101 11.88 -4.17 -1.83
C GLY A 101 11.51 -5.42 -1.04
N VAL A 102 10.23 -5.50 -0.66
CA VAL A 102 9.58 -6.78 -0.40
C VAL A 102 9.67 -7.59 -1.70
N TYR A 103 10.26 -8.77 -1.65
CA TYR A 103 10.38 -9.64 -2.83
C TYR A 103 9.17 -10.57 -2.96
N ALA A 104 8.56 -10.89 -1.83
CA ALA A 104 7.38 -11.74 -1.76
C ALA A 104 6.59 -11.44 -0.50
N SER A 105 5.27 -11.52 -0.63
CA SER A 105 4.35 -11.61 0.49
C SER A 105 3.41 -12.78 0.28
N SER A 106 3.11 -13.49 1.35
CA SER A 106 2.07 -14.52 1.39
C SER A 106 1.20 -14.22 2.60
N ALA A 107 -0.11 -14.43 2.47
CA ALA A 107 -1.03 -14.14 3.55
C ALA A 107 -2.16 -15.17 3.59
N ASN A 108 -2.75 -15.31 4.77
CA ASN A 108 -3.97 -16.07 5.01
C ASN A 108 -4.82 -15.33 6.07
N ALA A 109 -5.94 -15.93 6.49
CA ALA A 109 -6.83 -15.33 7.47
C ALA A 109 -6.16 -14.99 8.83
N SER A 110 -5.06 -15.66 9.18
CA SER A 110 -4.33 -15.43 10.44
C SER A 110 -3.23 -14.36 10.36
N GLY A 111 -2.78 -13.98 9.16
CA GLY A 111 -1.71 -12.99 9.01
C GLY A 111 -0.99 -13.02 7.67
N ALA A 112 0.12 -12.29 7.62
CA ALA A 112 0.99 -12.19 6.45
C ALA A 112 2.45 -12.48 6.81
N LEU A 113 3.13 -13.22 5.93
CA LEU A 113 4.57 -13.36 5.87
C LEU A 113 5.10 -12.47 4.77
N ILE A 114 6.09 -11.65 5.10
CA ILE A 114 6.66 -10.65 4.20
C ILE A 114 8.16 -10.88 4.20
N VAL A 115 8.72 -11.11 3.01
CA VAL A 115 10.15 -11.28 2.81
C VAL A 115 10.66 -10.11 1.98
N GLY A 116 11.61 -9.39 2.54
CA GLY A 116 12.27 -8.26 1.91
C GLY A 116 13.64 -8.08 2.55
N ARG A 117 14.49 -7.29 1.91
CA ARG A 117 15.75 -6.89 2.52
C ARG A 117 15.48 -5.62 3.33
N LEU A 118 15.72 -5.72 4.63
CA LEU A 118 15.50 -4.64 5.59
C LEU A 118 16.88 -4.16 6.03
N GLU A 119 17.34 -3.04 5.49
CA GLU A 119 18.63 -2.46 5.87
C GLU A 119 18.44 -1.27 6.80
N ARG A 120 19.52 -0.90 7.49
CA ARG A 120 19.61 0.26 8.35
C ARG A 120 20.42 1.36 7.66
#